data_AF-A0A3N0XCX9-F1
#
_entry.id   AF-A0A3N0XCX9-F1
#
_cell.length_a   1.000
_cell.length_b   1.000
_cell.length_c   1.000
_cell.angle_alpha   90.00
_cell.angle_beta   90.00
_cell.angle_gamma   90.00
#
_symmetry.space_group_name_H-M   'P 1'
#
loop_
_entity.id
_entity.type
_entity.pdbx_description
1 polymer ?
#
loop_
_entity_poly.entity_id
_entity_poly.type
_entity_poly.pdbx_seq_one_letter_code
_entity_poly.pdbx_strand_id
1 'polypeptide(L)'
;MITRKNFLKLSSLGITSILVPNFLFSKSSFLSPVEDITILLKQARRYRRQGRFSKAKTTYQQVLSLDGTEIRAYNGIRKILLKEKHKELEVIQLYQQALSNLPNHFRFKRSLYGEYLRASIGNQKLFKQLNLTSGRPLSFIKQHFDTLLQERPDNKNLQKQVAKINKYIAMNVDTTYAHKNKAVKQFRKHNKKAHKARFATLTSLETTQRLADLNALPVNPDRQQHIREMNQVNVKALRTDKNYSAALAATESYLNDVSNSDAYFIKQFRDLSKQLNQYDKLINFEIQNHAAKNTYWSAIALFDAYQRKAEEMNQPAPAVMDTLLTYIKKNYNNPMQRFEAATRKIKLSLLRNELSIVRELLIEQCKEKILVNDSHSIDRINILIAVNRQQKVDTI
;
A
#
# COMPACT_ATOMS: atom_id res chain seq x y z
N MET A 1 26.06 -45.27 -39.47
CA MET A 1 25.06 -44.28 -39.93
C MET A 1 24.78 -43.28 -38.83
N ILE A 2 25.40 -42.10 -38.92
CA ILE A 2 25.21 -40.98 -38.00
C ILE A 2 24.00 -40.19 -38.51
N THR A 3 22.98 -40.03 -37.67
CA THR A 3 21.78 -39.27 -38.04
C THR A 3 22.09 -37.77 -38.12
N ARG A 4 21.43 -37.06 -39.04
CA ARG A 4 21.60 -35.61 -39.32
C ARG A 4 21.52 -34.72 -38.08
N LYS A 5 20.88 -35.19 -36.99
CA LYS A 5 20.77 -34.51 -35.69
C LYS A 5 22.03 -34.55 -34.83
N ASN A 6 22.92 -35.53 -35.04
CA ASN A 6 24.19 -35.65 -34.29
C ASN A 6 25.35 -34.93 -34.99
N PHE A 7 25.28 -34.70 -36.30
CA PHE A 7 26.25 -33.89 -37.05
C PHE A 7 26.20 -32.40 -36.66
N LEU A 8 25.00 -31.86 -36.38
CA LEU A 8 24.81 -30.46 -35.99
C LEU A 8 25.26 -30.14 -34.55
N LYS A 9 25.60 -31.15 -33.72
CA LYS A 9 26.11 -30.93 -32.36
C LYS A 9 27.64 -30.94 -32.28
N LEU A 10 28.34 -31.33 -33.35
CA LEU A 10 29.81 -31.46 -33.36
C LEU A 10 30.51 -30.33 -34.14
N SER A 11 29.79 -29.50 -34.89
CA SER A 11 30.37 -28.43 -35.71
C SER A 11 30.34 -27.03 -35.11
N SER A 12 29.91 -26.85 -33.85
CA SER A 12 29.86 -25.52 -33.21
C SER A 12 31.09 -25.18 -32.34
N LEU A 13 32.15 -25.98 -32.38
CA LEU A 13 33.45 -25.63 -31.84
C LEU A 13 34.47 -25.63 -32.98
N GLY A 14 34.85 -24.44 -33.48
CA GLY A 14 36.11 -24.34 -34.20
C GLY A 14 36.34 -23.16 -35.14
N ILE A 15 36.80 -22.03 -34.57
CA ILE A 15 37.89 -21.15 -35.06
C ILE A 15 37.62 -20.20 -36.27
N THR A 16 38.18 -18.99 -36.08
CA THR A 16 38.57 -17.90 -37.02
C THR A 16 37.62 -16.70 -37.04
N SER A 17 38.02 -15.43 -37.02
CA SER A 17 39.27 -14.71 -36.74
C SER A 17 38.96 -13.22 -36.94
N ILE A 18 39.55 -12.34 -36.10
CA ILE A 18 39.88 -10.92 -36.37
C ILE A 18 38.71 -9.90 -36.43
N LEU A 19 38.71 -8.96 -35.48
CA LEU A 19 38.91 -7.52 -35.71
C LEU A 19 38.86 -6.76 -34.36
N VAL A 20 39.96 -6.07 -34.05
CA VAL A 20 40.16 -5.19 -32.89
C VAL A 20 39.41 -3.87 -33.14
N PRO A 21 38.92 -3.17 -32.10
CA PRO A 21 39.53 -1.86 -31.85
C PRO A 21 39.88 -1.64 -30.38
N ASN A 22 41.08 -1.10 -30.21
CA ASN A 22 41.60 -0.31 -29.11
C ASN A 22 40.53 0.31 -28.20
N PHE A 23 40.51 -0.10 -26.93
CA PHE A 23 40.12 0.80 -25.84
C PHE A 23 41.37 1.50 -25.32
N LEU A 24 41.87 2.44 -26.12
CA LEU A 24 42.66 3.56 -25.61
C LEU A 24 41.70 4.55 -24.95
N PHE A 25 42.03 4.92 -23.71
CA PHE A 25 41.45 6.01 -22.92
C PHE A 25 39.94 5.92 -22.60
N SER A 26 39.59 5.13 -21.58
CA SER A 26 38.75 5.73 -20.55
C SER A 26 39.70 6.34 -19.53
N LYS A 27 39.52 7.63 -19.21
CA LYS A 27 40.18 8.26 -18.06
C LYS A 27 39.90 7.36 -16.86
N SER A 28 40.90 6.59 -16.42
CA SER A 28 40.90 6.07 -15.06
C SER A 28 41.06 7.30 -14.18
N SER A 29 39.92 7.93 -13.89
CA SER A 29 39.83 8.73 -12.69
C SER A 29 40.27 7.78 -11.59
N PHE A 30 41.45 8.02 -11.03
CA PHE A 30 41.85 7.46 -9.75
C PHE A 30 40.89 8.09 -8.72
N LEU A 31 39.64 7.63 -8.76
CA LEU A 31 38.65 7.84 -7.73
C LEU A 31 39.23 7.20 -6.48
N SER A 32 39.24 7.97 -5.40
CA SER A 32 39.65 7.44 -4.10
C SER A 32 38.89 6.12 -3.82
N PRO A 33 39.51 5.10 -3.19
CA PRO A 33 38.84 3.83 -2.88
C PRO A 33 37.47 3.99 -2.17
N VAL A 34 37.30 5.09 -1.43
CA VAL A 34 36.06 5.47 -0.73
C VAL A 34 34.93 5.86 -1.69
N GLU A 35 35.25 6.53 -2.80
CA GLU A 35 34.30 6.94 -3.82
C GLU A 35 33.82 5.73 -4.64
N ASP A 36 34.73 4.80 -4.93
CA ASP A 36 34.43 3.53 -5.59
C ASP A 36 33.50 2.64 -4.74
N ILE A 37 33.78 2.49 -3.43
CA ILE A 37 32.90 1.75 -2.49
C ILE A 37 31.48 2.33 -2.48
N THR A 38 31.34 3.67 -2.48
CA THR A 38 30.03 4.32 -2.43
C THR A 38 29.23 4.07 -3.72
N ILE A 39 29.89 4.07 -4.88
CA ILE A 39 29.29 3.76 -6.18
C ILE A 39 28.86 2.29 -6.22
N LEU A 40 29.74 1.37 -5.84
CA LEU A 40 29.46 -0.07 -5.77
C LEU A 40 28.28 -0.38 -4.84
N LEU A 41 28.20 0.28 -3.67
CA LEU A 41 27.08 0.13 -2.74
C LEU A 41 25.75 0.64 -3.32
N LYS A 42 25.77 1.75 -4.08
CA LYS A 42 24.59 2.27 -4.79
C LYS A 42 24.14 1.29 -5.88
N GLN A 43 25.09 0.75 -6.65
CA GLN A 43 24.84 -0.22 -7.70
C GLN A 43 24.28 -1.55 -7.16
N ALA A 44 24.90 -2.11 -6.12
CA ALA A 44 24.43 -3.33 -5.45
C ALA A 44 23.01 -3.14 -4.90
N ARG A 45 22.71 -1.97 -4.33
CA ARG A 45 21.37 -1.61 -3.87
C ARG A 45 20.37 -1.57 -5.02
N ARG A 46 20.75 -1.02 -6.18
CA ARG A 46 19.91 -0.96 -7.39
C ARG A 46 19.60 -2.37 -7.90
N TYR A 47 20.60 -3.24 -8.05
CA TYR A 47 20.39 -4.63 -8.44
C TYR A 47 19.45 -5.37 -7.49
N ARG A 48 19.63 -5.19 -6.18
CA ARG A 48 18.74 -5.79 -5.18
C ARG A 48 17.30 -5.30 -5.31
N ARG A 49 17.07 -4.01 -5.60
CA ARG A 49 15.72 -3.45 -5.82
C ARG A 49 15.05 -4.02 -7.08
N GLN A 50 15.84 -4.34 -8.10
CA GLN A 50 15.38 -4.97 -9.34
C GLN A 50 15.19 -6.49 -9.23
N GLY A 51 15.36 -7.09 -8.04
CA GLY A 51 15.29 -8.55 -7.86
C GLY A 51 16.50 -9.33 -8.39
N ARG A 52 17.54 -8.65 -8.90
CA ARG A 52 18.78 -9.26 -9.41
C ARG A 52 19.71 -9.63 -8.24
N PHE A 53 19.30 -10.57 -7.41
CA PHE A 53 19.96 -10.89 -6.13
C PHE A 53 21.36 -11.44 -6.27
N SER A 54 21.62 -12.31 -7.26
CA SER A 54 22.97 -12.85 -7.52
C SER A 54 23.97 -11.72 -7.82
N LYS A 55 23.64 -10.87 -8.81
CA LYS A 55 24.46 -9.68 -9.15
C LYS A 55 24.66 -8.76 -7.95
N ALA A 56 23.61 -8.50 -7.18
CA ALA A 56 23.70 -7.68 -5.98
C ALA A 56 24.65 -8.28 -4.93
N LYS A 57 24.59 -9.60 -4.70
CA LYS A 57 25.45 -10.31 -3.76
C LYS A 57 26.91 -10.22 -4.19
N THR A 58 27.21 -10.47 -5.47
CA THR A 58 28.56 -10.34 -6.03
C THR A 58 29.09 -8.92 -5.86
N THR A 59 28.30 -7.89 -6.16
CA THR A 59 28.75 -6.50 -5.97
C THR A 59 28.95 -6.15 -4.49
N TYR A 60 28.14 -6.67 -3.56
CA TYR A 60 28.43 -6.49 -2.13
C TYR A 60 29.70 -7.24 -1.70
N GLN A 61 30.01 -8.41 -2.26
CA GLN A 61 31.26 -9.12 -1.99
C GLN A 61 32.47 -8.35 -2.52
N GLN A 62 32.36 -7.70 -3.69
CA GLN A 62 33.39 -6.79 -4.20
C GLN A 62 33.65 -5.61 -3.25
N VAL A 63 32.59 -5.04 -2.65
CA VAL A 63 32.78 -4.03 -1.61
C VAL A 63 33.54 -4.59 -0.42
N LEU A 64 33.24 -5.82 0.01
CA LEU A 64 33.94 -6.46 1.13
C LEU A 64 35.38 -6.85 0.84
N SER A 65 35.75 -7.09 -0.43
CA SER A 65 37.16 -7.27 -0.81
C SER A 65 37.95 -5.97 -0.78
N LEU A 66 37.29 -4.82 -0.98
CA LEU A 66 37.91 -3.50 -0.88
C LEU A 66 37.96 -2.99 0.57
N ASP A 67 36.88 -3.20 1.32
CA ASP A 67 36.77 -2.85 2.74
C ASP A 67 35.98 -3.92 3.50
N GLY A 68 36.72 -4.79 4.20
CA GLY A 68 36.15 -5.84 5.05
C GLY A 68 35.37 -5.33 6.27
N THR A 69 35.40 -4.03 6.57
CA THR A 69 34.67 -3.42 7.68
C THR A 69 33.34 -2.77 7.27
N GLU A 70 33.05 -2.72 5.97
CA GLU A 70 31.89 -2.01 5.43
C GLU A 70 30.55 -2.72 5.75
N ILE A 71 29.96 -2.35 6.89
CA ILE A 71 28.69 -2.92 7.38
C ILE A 71 27.55 -2.80 6.37
N ARG A 72 27.55 -1.80 5.48
CA ARG A 72 26.49 -1.61 4.48
C ARG A 72 26.45 -2.79 3.51
N ALA A 73 27.60 -3.38 3.18
CA ALA A 73 27.69 -4.55 2.34
C ALA A 73 27.18 -5.81 3.07
N TYR A 74 27.61 -6.05 4.31
CA TYR A 74 27.05 -7.11 5.16
C TYR A 74 25.53 -7.00 5.31
N ASN A 75 25.01 -5.81 5.59
CA ASN A 75 23.57 -5.55 5.68
C ASN A 75 22.85 -5.77 4.34
N GLY A 76 23.54 -5.53 3.22
CA GLY A 76 23.07 -5.81 1.87
C GLY A 76 22.91 -7.31 1.63
N ILE A 77 23.94 -8.09 1.94
CA ILE A 77 23.94 -9.56 1.84
C ILE A 77 22.90 -10.16 2.78
N ARG A 78 22.83 -9.71 4.04
CA ARG A 78 21.77 -10.07 5.00
C ARG A 78 20.38 -9.89 4.40
N LYS A 79 20.10 -8.75 3.75
CA LYS A 79 18.79 -8.49 3.12
C LYS A 79 18.50 -9.43 1.96
N ILE A 80 19.53 -9.91 1.26
CA ILE A 80 19.39 -10.88 0.17
C ILE A 80 19.09 -12.26 0.77
N LEU A 81 19.86 -12.72 1.76
CA LEU A 81 19.65 -14.00 2.44
C LEU A 81 18.23 -14.10 3.02
N LEU A 82 17.76 -13.06 3.71
CA LEU A 82 16.41 -13.04 4.31
C LEU A 82 15.26 -12.92 3.28
N LYS A 83 15.53 -12.86 1.98
CA LYS A 83 14.49 -13.04 0.95
C LYS A 83 14.17 -14.50 0.71
N GLU A 84 15.12 -15.39 0.96
CA GLU A 84 14.93 -16.83 0.92
C GLU A 84 14.46 -17.33 2.29
N LYS A 85 13.61 -18.36 2.29
CA LYS A 85 13.13 -18.96 3.54
C LYS A 85 14.26 -19.73 4.21
N HIS A 86 14.28 -19.74 5.55
CA HIS A 86 15.19 -20.56 6.37
C HIS A 86 16.68 -20.20 6.29
N LYS A 87 17.03 -19.00 5.80
CA LYS A 87 18.41 -18.52 5.69
C LYS A 87 18.88 -17.69 6.90
N GLU A 88 18.14 -17.70 8.01
CA GLU A 88 18.48 -16.94 9.20
C GLU A 88 19.79 -17.42 9.85
N LEU A 89 20.11 -18.72 9.78
CA LEU A 89 21.37 -19.26 10.28
C LEU A 89 22.57 -18.72 9.50
N GLU A 90 22.47 -18.66 8.17
CA GLU A 90 23.54 -18.12 7.31
C GLU A 90 23.80 -16.63 7.58
N VAL A 91 22.77 -15.87 7.95
CA VAL A 91 22.92 -14.47 8.38
C VAL A 91 23.69 -14.37 9.70
N ILE A 92 23.42 -15.25 10.66
CA ILE A 92 24.13 -15.30 11.93
C ILE A 92 25.60 -15.67 11.68
N GLN A 93 25.85 -16.70 10.88
CA GLN A 93 27.19 -17.14 10.49
C GLN A 93 27.97 -16.03 9.77
N LEU A 94 27.32 -15.26 8.88
CA LEU A 94 27.92 -14.12 8.20
C LEU A 94 28.51 -13.10 9.18
N TYR A 95 27.79 -12.76 10.26
CA TYR A 95 28.30 -11.82 11.27
C TYR A 95 29.26 -12.47 12.26
N GLN A 96 29.13 -13.76 12.55
CA GLN A 96 30.09 -14.51 13.36
C GLN A 96 31.47 -14.57 12.67
N GLN A 97 31.49 -14.86 11.36
CA GLN A 97 32.72 -14.83 10.54
C GLN A 97 33.34 -13.42 10.49
N ALA A 98 32.52 -12.36 10.40
CA ALA A 98 33.04 -11.00 10.46
C ALA A 98 33.69 -10.70 11.84
N LEU A 99 33.11 -11.21 12.92
CA LEU A 99 33.63 -11.03 14.28
C LEU A 99 34.81 -11.94 14.61
N SER A 100 34.97 -13.10 13.98
CA SER A 100 36.20 -13.90 14.14
C SER A 100 37.42 -13.15 13.64
N ASN A 101 37.27 -12.38 12.56
CA ASN A 101 38.34 -11.56 12.00
C ASN A 101 38.49 -10.22 12.73
N LEU A 102 37.39 -9.66 13.25
CA LEU A 102 37.36 -8.35 13.92
C LEU A 102 36.59 -8.41 15.26
N PRO A 103 37.16 -9.02 16.31
CA PRO A 103 36.44 -9.36 17.55
C PRO A 103 35.82 -8.17 18.28
N ASN A 104 36.45 -7.00 18.21
CA ASN A 104 36.01 -5.78 18.90
C ASN A 104 35.19 -4.82 18.04
N HIS A 105 34.79 -5.22 16.83
CA HIS A 105 34.05 -4.33 15.94
C HIS A 105 32.60 -4.13 16.39
N PHE A 106 32.35 -2.98 17.02
CA PHE A 106 31.06 -2.57 17.62
C PHE A 106 29.85 -2.80 16.71
N ARG A 107 29.93 -2.43 15.42
CA ARG A 107 28.77 -2.53 14.50
C ARG A 107 28.44 -3.98 14.15
N PHE A 108 29.44 -4.87 14.15
CA PHE A 108 29.21 -6.30 13.95
C PHE A 108 28.63 -6.94 15.21
N LYS A 109 29.17 -6.66 16.41
CA LYS A 109 28.58 -7.11 17.68
C LYS A 109 27.10 -6.72 17.76
N ARG A 110 26.80 -5.45 17.50
CA ARG A 110 25.41 -4.93 17.49
C ARG A 110 24.51 -5.66 16.48
N SER A 111 25.03 -5.95 15.29
CA SER A 111 24.26 -6.63 14.24
C SER A 111 23.99 -8.09 14.62
N LEU A 112 25.00 -8.80 15.11
CA LEU A 112 24.90 -10.19 15.58
C LEU A 112 23.89 -10.32 16.72
N TYR A 113 24.01 -9.50 17.77
CA TYR A 113 23.07 -9.52 18.90
C TYR A 113 21.65 -9.15 18.46
N GLY A 114 21.51 -8.30 17.44
CA GLY A 114 20.23 -8.04 16.79
C GLY A 114 19.63 -9.27 16.11
N GLU A 115 20.45 -10.15 15.52
CA GLU A 115 19.98 -11.42 14.96
C GLU A 115 19.63 -12.43 16.04
N TYR A 116 20.40 -12.50 17.13
CA TYR A 116 20.04 -13.29 18.32
C TYR A 116 18.68 -12.87 18.89
N LEU A 117 18.41 -11.57 18.96
CA LEU A 117 17.10 -11.06 19.37
C LEU A 117 15.95 -11.48 18.44
N ARG A 118 16.19 -11.52 17.13
CA ARG A 118 15.17 -11.97 16.17
C ARG A 118 14.94 -13.47 16.27
N ALA A 119 16.00 -14.25 16.45
CA ALA A 119 15.92 -15.68 16.64
C ALA A 119 15.18 -16.03 17.94
N SER A 120 15.49 -15.37 19.06
CA SER A 120 14.87 -15.68 20.37
C SER A 120 13.36 -15.42 20.42
N ILE A 121 12.86 -14.43 19.68
CA ILE A 121 11.44 -14.06 19.68
C ILE A 121 10.68 -14.72 18.51
N GLY A 122 11.32 -14.86 17.35
CA GLY A 122 10.70 -15.36 16.13
C GLY A 122 10.91 -16.85 15.92
N ASN A 123 12.17 -17.25 15.72
CA ASN A 123 12.55 -18.64 15.43
C ASN A 123 13.26 -19.28 16.64
N GLN A 124 12.47 -19.62 17.66
CA GLN A 124 12.99 -20.19 18.91
C GLN A 124 13.77 -21.49 18.71
N LYS A 125 13.40 -22.29 17.69
CA LYS A 125 14.12 -23.52 17.34
C LYS A 125 15.54 -23.21 16.90
N LEU A 126 15.71 -22.23 15.99
CA LEU A 126 17.03 -21.75 15.58
C LEU A 126 17.81 -21.23 16.79
N PHE A 127 17.19 -20.41 17.65
CA PHE A 127 17.90 -19.88 18.82
C PHE A 127 18.42 -21.00 19.73
N LYS A 128 17.61 -22.04 19.97
CA LYS A 128 18.04 -23.23 20.74
C LYS A 128 19.20 -23.96 20.05
N GLN A 129 19.17 -24.11 18.72
CA GLN A 129 20.25 -24.74 17.96
C GLN A 129 21.60 -24.03 18.12
N LEU A 130 21.60 -22.72 18.39
CA LEU A 130 22.84 -21.96 18.58
C LEU A 130 23.52 -22.26 19.93
N ASN A 131 22.86 -22.93 20.88
CA ASN A 131 23.40 -23.32 22.18
C ASN A 131 24.11 -22.18 22.95
N LEU A 132 23.60 -20.94 22.84
CA LEU A 132 24.27 -19.75 23.39
C LEU A 132 24.13 -19.58 24.90
N THR A 133 23.07 -20.13 25.51
CA THR A 133 22.78 -19.99 26.93
C THR A 133 21.90 -21.13 27.43
N SER A 134 22.09 -21.54 28.69
CA SER A 134 21.17 -22.42 29.43
C SER A 134 20.03 -21.64 30.11
N GLY A 135 20.16 -20.31 30.20
CA GLY A 135 19.20 -19.44 30.86
C GLY A 135 18.15 -18.85 29.91
N ARG A 136 17.47 -17.80 30.39
CA ARG A 136 16.45 -17.09 29.61
C ARG A 136 17.07 -16.37 28.40
N PRO A 137 16.60 -16.62 27.16
CA PRO A 137 17.16 -16.03 25.93
C PRO A 137 17.26 -14.49 25.96
N LEU A 138 16.20 -13.79 26.37
CA LEU A 138 16.24 -12.33 26.39
C LEU A 138 17.15 -11.77 27.48
N SER A 139 17.36 -12.48 28.59
CA SER A 139 18.32 -12.06 29.62
C SER A 139 19.75 -12.09 29.10
N PHE A 140 20.12 -13.16 28.39
CA PHE A 140 21.42 -13.27 27.70
C PHE A 140 21.61 -12.12 26.69
N ILE A 141 20.60 -11.87 25.86
CA ILE A 141 20.67 -10.79 24.87
C ILE A 141 20.75 -9.41 25.54
N LYS A 142 20.01 -9.19 26.63
CA LYS A 142 20.06 -7.94 27.39
C LYS A 142 21.46 -7.67 27.90
N GLN A 143 22.11 -8.64 28.53
CA GLN A 143 23.48 -8.50 29.03
C GLN A 143 24.43 -8.04 27.92
N HIS A 144 24.37 -8.64 26.74
CA HIS A 144 25.19 -8.25 25.60
C HIS A 144 24.89 -6.85 25.03
N PHE A 145 23.64 -6.39 25.09
CA PHE A 145 23.32 -5.02 24.71
C PHE A 145 23.69 -4.01 25.79
N ASP A 146 23.66 -4.39 27.06
CA ASP A 146 24.11 -3.55 28.18
C ASP A 146 25.62 -3.34 28.14
N THR A 147 26.42 -4.36 27.81
CA THR A 147 27.87 -4.18 27.61
C THR A 147 28.16 -3.21 26.46
N LEU A 148 27.45 -3.34 25.33
CA LEU A 148 27.57 -2.37 24.22
C LEU A 148 27.13 -0.95 24.62
N LEU A 149 26.18 -0.83 25.55
CA LEU A 149 25.73 0.47 26.06
C LEU A 149 26.75 1.06 27.04
N GLN A 150 27.41 0.24 27.86
CA GLN A 150 28.53 0.67 28.71
C GLN A 150 29.71 1.17 27.88
N GLU A 151 30.05 0.49 26.78
CA GLU A 151 31.08 0.96 25.83
C GLU A 151 30.73 2.31 25.19
N ARG A 152 29.43 2.62 25.02
CA ARG A 152 28.94 3.85 24.36
C ARG A 152 27.65 4.39 25.01
N PRO A 153 27.74 5.03 26.19
CA PRO A 153 26.58 5.43 26.99
C PRO A 153 25.64 6.39 26.25
N ASP A 154 26.18 7.30 25.44
CA ASP A 154 25.42 8.36 24.76
C ASP A 154 24.66 7.87 23.50
N ASN A 155 24.78 6.59 23.16
CA ASN A 155 24.16 6.05 21.96
C ASN A 155 22.64 5.87 22.14
N LYS A 156 21.86 6.90 21.81
CA LYS A 156 20.39 6.91 21.86
C LYS A 156 19.74 5.69 21.17
N ASN A 157 20.34 5.14 20.11
CA ASN A 157 19.80 3.97 19.44
C ASN A 157 19.96 2.69 20.28
N LEU A 158 21.09 2.54 20.99
CA LEU A 158 21.29 1.44 21.92
C LEU A 158 20.38 1.56 23.14
N GLN A 159 20.28 2.76 23.73
CA GLN A 159 19.37 3.01 24.85
C GLN A 159 17.92 2.60 24.48
N LYS A 160 17.44 2.98 23.30
CA LYS A 160 16.12 2.56 22.78
C LYS A 160 16.02 1.04 22.61
N GLN A 161 17.09 0.39 22.15
CA GLN A 161 17.12 -1.05 21.94
C GLN A 161 17.09 -1.82 23.28
N VAL A 162 17.85 -1.40 24.28
CA VAL A 162 17.84 -1.95 25.64
C VAL A 162 16.47 -1.74 26.28
N ALA A 163 15.91 -0.53 26.21
CA ALA A 163 14.56 -0.25 26.72
C ALA A 163 13.48 -1.14 26.07
N LYS A 164 13.61 -1.43 24.77
CA LYS A 164 12.73 -2.38 24.06
C LYS A 164 12.89 -3.80 24.60
N ILE A 165 14.12 -4.27 24.82
CA ILE A 165 14.40 -5.60 25.37
C ILE A 165 13.82 -5.71 26.79
N ASN A 166 13.99 -4.69 27.64
CA ASN A 166 13.40 -4.65 28.98
C ASN A 166 11.88 -4.79 28.95
N LYS A 167 11.20 -4.06 28.05
CA LYS A 167 9.74 -4.21 27.85
C LYS A 167 9.35 -5.63 27.43
N TYR A 168 10.14 -6.26 26.56
CA TYR A 168 9.88 -7.62 26.12
C TYR A 168 10.12 -8.67 27.20
N ILE A 169 11.11 -8.46 28.06
CA ILE A 169 11.37 -9.27 29.24
C ILE A 169 10.18 -9.17 30.21
N ALA A 170 9.76 -7.95 30.55
CA ALA A 170 8.63 -7.70 31.44
C ALA A 170 7.31 -8.31 30.93
N MET A 171 7.13 -8.35 29.61
CA MET A 171 5.98 -8.98 28.97
C MET A 171 6.14 -10.48 28.69
N ASN A 172 7.24 -11.13 29.11
CA ASN A 172 7.48 -12.57 28.89
C ASN A 172 7.35 -13.02 27.41
N VAL A 173 7.88 -12.21 26.49
CA VAL A 173 7.77 -12.43 25.04
C VAL A 173 8.46 -13.72 24.58
N ASP A 174 9.56 -14.10 25.22
CA ASP A 174 10.39 -15.26 24.89
C ASP A 174 9.96 -16.55 25.60
N THR A 175 9.42 -16.44 26.82
CA THR A 175 9.04 -17.61 27.64
C THR A 175 7.59 -18.02 27.44
N THR A 176 6.69 -17.08 27.12
CA THR A 176 5.26 -17.35 26.97
C THR A 176 4.85 -17.39 25.50
N TYR A 177 4.11 -18.42 25.11
CA TYR A 177 3.59 -18.54 23.75
C TYR A 177 2.72 -17.34 23.35
N ALA A 178 2.97 -16.79 22.16
CA ALA A 178 2.38 -15.52 21.71
C ALA A 178 0.84 -15.50 21.75
N HIS A 179 0.18 -16.64 21.49
CA HIS A 179 -1.28 -16.74 21.54
C HIS A 179 -1.85 -16.74 22.96
N LYS A 180 -1.07 -17.12 23.97
CA LYS A 180 -1.48 -17.11 25.39
C LYS A 180 -1.02 -15.85 26.13
N ASN A 181 -0.07 -15.11 25.57
CA ASN A 181 0.51 -13.91 26.20
C ASN A 181 -0.46 -12.70 26.17
N LYS A 182 -1.19 -12.50 27.27
CA LYS A 182 -2.16 -11.39 27.43
C LYS A 182 -1.46 -10.02 27.41
N ALA A 183 -0.29 -9.87 28.03
CA ALA A 183 0.44 -8.62 28.10
C ALA A 183 0.86 -8.11 26.70
N VAL A 184 1.40 -9.00 25.87
CA VAL A 184 1.76 -8.67 24.48
C VAL A 184 0.54 -8.29 23.64
N LYS A 185 -0.58 -9.00 23.81
CA LYS A 185 -1.84 -8.67 23.13
C LYS A 185 -2.35 -7.27 23.52
N GLN A 186 -2.34 -6.94 24.81
CA GLN A 186 -2.74 -5.62 25.32
C GLN A 186 -1.80 -4.53 24.79
N PHE A 187 -0.49 -4.74 24.84
CA PHE A 187 0.50 -3.80 24.30
C PHE A 187 0.29 -3.53 22.81
N ARG A 188 0.07 -4.58 21.99
CA ARG A 188 -0.24 -4.43 20.57
C ARG A 188 -1.54 -3.68 20.32
N LYS A 189 -2.60 -3.98 21.11
CA LYS A 189 -3.89 -3.27 21.03
C LYS A 189 -3.72 -1.78 21.36
N HIS A 190 -3.00 -1.46 22.43
CA HIS A 190 -2.70 -0.09 22.84
C HIS A 190 -1.93 0.65 21.75
N ASN A 191 -0.85 0.08 21.22
CA ASN A 191 -0.08 0.71 20.14
C ASN A 191 -0.91 0.91 18.86
N LYS A 192 -1.78 -0.04 18.51
CA LYS A 192 -2.71 0.12 17.38
C LYS A 192 -3.68 1.29 17.63
N LYS A 193 -4.19 1.45 18.85
CA LYS A 193 -5.07 2.56 19.24
C LYS A 193 -4.30 3.90 19.17
N ALA A 194 -3.12 3.97 19.78
CA ALA A 194 -2.26 5.16 19.76
C ALA A 194 -1.88 5.57 18.34
N HIS A 195 -1.48 4.62 17.49
CA HIS A 195 -1.15 4.88 16.09
C HIS A 195 -2.36 5.40 15.30
N LYS A 196 -3.57 4.88 15.53
CA LYS A 196 -4.79 5.40 14.91
C LYS A 196 -5.14 6.81 15.40
N ALA A 197 -4.83 7.12 16.65
CA ALA A 197 -5.12 8.40 17.29
C ALA A 197 -4.01 9.45 17.12
N ARG A 198 -2.89 9.13 16.44
CA ARG A 198 -1.71 9.99 16.36
C ARG A 198 -1.93 11.38 15.75
N PHE A 199 -3.03 11.54 15.02
CA PHE A 199 -3.44 12.80 14.39
C PHE A 199 -4.77 13.32 14.92
N ALA A 200 -5.32 12.71 15.98
CA ALA A 200 -6.64 13.07 16.48
C ALA A 200 -6.69 14.49 17.08
N THR A 201 -5.54 15.03 17.50
CA THR A 201 -5.43 16.36 18.09
C THR A 201 -5.11 17.45 17.06
N LEU A 202 -4.87 17.10 15.79
CA LEU A 202 -4.50 18.08 14.79
C LEU A 202 -5.73 18.82 14.28
N THR A 203 -5.62 20.14 14.23
CA THR A 203 -6.60 21.03 13.61
C THR A 203 -6.46 21.05 12.10
N SER A 204 -7.49 21.52 11.37
CA SER A 204 -7.41 21.68 9.91
C SER A 204 -6.29 22.62 9.45
N LEU A 205 -5.99 23.66 10.23
CA LEU A 205 -4.90 24.59 9.95
C LEU A 205 -3.55 23.88 10.01
N GLU A 206 -3.30 23.12 11.09
CA GLU A 206 -2.04 22.37 11.25
C GLU A 206 -1.88 21.29 10.18
N THR A 207 -2.95 20.59 9.81
CA THR A 207 -2.88 19.57 8.75
C THR A 207 -2.62 20.17 7.38
N THR A 208 -3.18 21.36 7.11
CA THR A 208 -2.94 22.09 5.87
C THR A 208 -1.49 22.57 5.78
N GLN A 209 -0.96 23.16 6.87
CA GLN A 209 0.44 23.59 6.92
C GLN A 209 1.40 22.41 6.73
N ARG A 210 1.16 21.29 7.42
CA ARG A 210 2.00 20.09 7.30
C ARG A 210 1.98 19.51 5.89
N LEU A 211 0.87 19.61 5.17
CA LEU A 211 0.80 19.21 3.76
C LEU A 211 1.61 20.16 2.87
N ALA A 212 1.51 21.46 3.09
CA ALA A 212 2.30 22.45 2.36
C ALA A 212 3.80 22.19 2.55
N ASP A 213 4.24 22.00 3.80
CA ASP A 213 5.63 21.68 4.13
C ASP A 213 6.08 20.36 3.46
N LEU A 214 5.21 19.34 3.45
CA LEU A 214 5.51 18.03 2.86
C LEU A 214 5.63 18.09 1.33
N ASN A 215 4.80 18.91 0.68
CA ASN A 215 4.80 19.10 -0.77
C ASN A 215 5.98 19.98 -1.24
N ALA A 216 6.48 20.87 -0.38
CA ALA A 216 7.68 21.67 -0.67
C ALA A 216 8.98 20.83 -0.73
N LEU A 217 8.98 19.62 -0.17
CA LEU A 217 10.14 18.73 -0.18
C LEU A 217 10.37 18.09 -1.56
N PRO A 218 11.64 17.86 -1.97
CA PRO A 218 11.97 17.32 -3.30
C PRO A 218 11.38 15.93 -3.50
N VAL A 219 10.76 15.70 -4.66
CA VAL A 219 9.97 14.49 -4.97
C VAL A 219 10.70 13.21 -4.57
N ASN A 220 10.07 12.40 -3.72
CA ASN A 220 10.60 11.13 -3.27
C ASN A 220 9.51 10.05 -3.30
N PRO A 221 9.68 8.98 -4.09
CA PRO A 221 8.72 7.87 -4.16
C PRO A 221 8.40 7.25 -2.78
N ASP A 222 9.38 7.20 -1.87
CA ASP A 222 9.19 6.60 -0.55
C ASP A 222 8.26 7.44 0.34
N ARG A 223 8.01 8.71 0.00
CA ARG A 223 7.10 9.61 0.74
C ARG A 223 5.66 9.58 0.21
N GLN A 224 5.37 8.96 -0.93
CA GLN A 224 4.03 8.95 -1.51
C GLN A 224 2.96 8.42 -0.55
N GLN A 225 3.27 7.34 0.18
CA GLN A 225 2.34 6.79 1.18
C GLN A 225 2.08 7.78 2.33
N HIS A 226 3.08 8.56 2.73
CA HIS A 226 2.94 9.55 3.78
C HIS A 226 2.14 10.76 3.29
N ILE A 227 2.38 11.22 2.06
CA ILE A 227 1.60 12.29 1.39
C ILE A 227 0.13 11.88 1.33
N ARG A 228 -0.15 10.65 0.87
CA ARG A 228 -1.50 10.10 0.84
C ARG A 228 -2.15 10.12 2.22
N GLU A 229 -1.48 9.58 3.23
CA GLU A 229 -2.01 9.57 4.59
C GLU A 229 -2.29 10.97 5.12
N MET A 230 -1.38 11.91 4.90
CA MET A 230 -1.55 13.29 5.37
C MET A 230 -2.71 13.98 4.67
N ASN A 231 -2.93 13.74 3.38
CA ASN A 231 -4.12 14.23 2.66
C ASN A 231 -5.41 13.65 3.25
N GLN A 232 -5.43 12.37 3.61
CA GLN A 232 -6.60 11.76 4.26
C GLN A 232 -6.89 12.39 5.63
N VAL A 233 -5.83 12.71 6.38
CA VAL A 233 -5.94 13.36 7.69
C VAL A 233 -6.47 14.78 7.53
N ASN A 234 -5.96 15.53 6.55
CA ASN A 234 -6.40 16.89 6.27
C ASN A 234 -7.88 16.95 5.87
N VAL A 235 -8.32 16.10 4.92
CA VAL A 235 -9.73 16.04 4.52
C VAL A 235 -10.63 15.69 5.70
N LYS A 236 -10.19 14.79 6.60
CA LYS A 236 -10.95 14.49 7.83
C LYS A 236 -11.02 15.67 8.78
N ALA A 237 -9.91 16.37 9.02
CA ALA A 237 -9.88 17.53 9.89
C ALA A 237 -10.79 18.65 9.35
N LEU A 238 -10.71 18.97 8.07
CA LEU A 238 -11.58 19.95 7.40
C LEU A 238 -13.07 19.59 7.54
N ARG A 239 -13.42 18.30 7.40
CA ARG A 239 -14.80 17.83 7.61
C ARG A 239 -15.25 17.92 9.07
N THR A 240 -14.36 17.64 10.03
CA THR A 240 -14.64 17.80 11.47
C THR A 240 -14.91 19.25 11.81
N ASP A 241 -14.13 20.17 11.23
CA ASP A 241 -14.30 21.62 11.39
C ASP A 241 -15.47 22.18 10.54
N LYS A 242 -16.25 21.31 9.89
CA LYS A 242 -17.38 21.63 9.00
C LYS A 242 -17.01 22.52 7.80
N ASN A 243 -15.73 22.64 7.47
CA ASN A 243 -15.26 23.34 6.28
C ASN A 243 -15.31 22.41 5.05
N TYR A 244 -16.53 22.09 4.61
CA TYR A 244 -16.77 21.12 3.55
C TYR A 244 -16.28 21.61 2.18
N SER A 245 -16.32 22.91 1.90
CA SER A 245 -15.86 23.50 0.63
C SER A 245 -14.34 23.33 0.46
N ALA A 246 -13.57 23.64 1.51
CA ALA A 246 -12.13 23.39 1.51
C ALA A 246 -11.81 21.89 1.46
N ALA A 247 -12.60 21.03 2.13
CA ALA A 247 -12.43 19.58 2.05
C ALA A 247 -12.64 19.06 0.60
N LEU A 248 -13.62 19.62 -0.13
CA LEU A 248 -13.87 19.28 -1.52
C LEU A 248 -12.70 19.71 -2.41
N ALA A 249 -12.25 20.96 -2.28
CA ALA A 249 -11.11 21.49 -3.02
C ALA A 249 -9.82 20.68 -2.77
N ALA A 250 -9.53 20.32 -1.51
CA ALA A 250 -8.38 19.50 -1.16
C ALA A 250 -8.47 18.08 -1.77
N THR A 251 -9.67 17.52 -1.81
CA THR A 251 -9.91 16.21 -2.44
C THR A 251 -9.74 16.27 -3.95
N GLU A 252 -10.23 17.34 -4.58
CA GLU A 252 -10.10 17.63 -6.01
C GLU A 252 -8.62 17.78 -6.42
N SER A 253 -7.85 18.61 -5.71
CA SER A 253 -6.41 18.75 -5.94
C SER A 253 -5.67 17.41 -5.80
N TYR A 254 -5.96 16.62 -4.76
CA TYR A 254 -5.32 15.30 -4.62
C TYR A 254 -5.60 14.37 -5.81
N LEU A 255 -6.84 14.33 -6.30
CA LEU A 255 -7.22 13.48 -7.44
C LEU A 255 -6.55 13.94 -8.74
N ASN A 256 -6.32 15.24 -8.91
CA ASN A 256 -5.68 15.80 -10.10
C ASN A 256 -4.15 15.66 -10.05
N ASP A 257 -3.54 15.98 -8.90
CA ASP A 257 -2.09 16.15 -8.78
C ASP A 257 -1.35 14.87 -8.35
N VAL A 258 -2.03 13.99 -7.59
CA VAL A 258 -1.38 12.83 -6.95
C VAL A 258 -1.89 11.51 -7.51
N SER A 259 -3.20 11.28 -7.48
CA SER A 259 -3.77 10.00 -7.93
C SER A 259 -5.25 10.10 -8.28
N ASN A 260 -5.55 10.03 -9.58
CA ASN A 260 -6.90 10.04 -10.13
C ASN A 260 -7.73 8.76 -9.85
N SER A 261 -7.11 7.72 -9.30
CA SER A 261 -7.71 6.39 -9.12
C SER A 261 -7.86 5.98 -7.66
N ASP A 262 -7.52 6.87 -6.72
CA ASP A 262 -7.58 6.56 -5.28
C ASP A 262 -9.03 6.46 -4.78
N ALA A 263 -9.46 5.23 -4.48
CA ALA A 263 -10.83 4.92 -4.06
C ALA A 263 -11.33 5.74 -2.87
N TYR A 264 -10.45 6.08 -1.91
CA TYR A 264 -10.87 6.89 -0.76
C TYR A 264 -11.24 8.31 -1.19
N PHE A 265 -10.39 8.97 -1.98
CA PHE A 265 -10.60 10.35 -2.38
C PHE A 265 -11.72 10.46 -3.42
N ILE A 266 -11.88 9.48 -4.32
CA ILE A 266 -13.05 9.40 -5.21
C ILE A 266 -14.35 9.36 -4.39
N LYS A 267 -14.40 8.53 -3.34
CA LYS A 267 -15.57 8.49 -2.45
C LYS A 267 -15.79 9.83 -1.74
N GLN A 268 -14.73 10.44 -1.19
CA GLN A 268 -14.85 11.75 -0.52
C GLN A 268 -15.33 12.83 -1.48
N PHE A 269 -14.83 12.86 -2.71
CA PHE A 269 -15.24 13.82 -3.74
C PHE A 269 -16.72 13.68 -4.04
N ARG A 270 -17.19 12.45 -4.32
CA ARG A 270 -18.60 12.17 -4.56
C ARG A 270 -19.49 12.61 -3.39
N ASP A 271 -19.12 12.25 -2.17
CA ASP A 271 -19.90 12.55 -0.97
C ASP A 271 -19.95 14.06 -0.69
N LEU A 272 -18.82 14.76 -0.81
CA LEU A 272 -18.72 16.21 -0.61
C LEU A 272 -19.44 17.00 -1.70
N SER A 273 -19.31 16.60 -2.97
CA SER A 273 -20.01 17.28 -4.07
C SER A 273 -21.53 17.18 -3.92
N LYS A 274 -22.04 16.01 -3.49
CA LYS A 274 -23.47 15.85 -3.17
C LYS A 274 -23.88 16.70 -1.97
N GLN A 275 -23.09 16.69 -0.89
CA GLN A 275 -23.39 17.45 0.32
C GLN A 275 -23.42 18.98 0.08
N LEU A 276 -22.61 19.48 -0.85
CA LEU A 276 -22.50 20.90 -1.20
C LEU A 276 -23.34 21.31 -2.42
N ASN A 277 -24.17 20.40 -2.95
CA ASN A 277 -24.93 20.60 -4.19
C ASN A 277 -24.07 21.02 -5.40
N GLN A 278 -22.80 20.61 -5.42
CA GLN A 278 -21.85 20.86 -6.51
C GLN A 278 -21.98 19.78 -7.60
N TYR A 279 -23.18 19.64 -8.15
CA TYR A 279 -23.50 18.56 -9.08
C TYR A 279 -22.78 18.68 -10.42
N ASP A 280 -22.50 19.89 -10.89
CA ASP A 280 -21.75 20.09 -12.13
C ASP A 280 -20.31 19.56 -12.01
N LYS A 281 -19.66 19.80 -10.87
CA LYS A 281 -18.34 19.22 -10.57
C LYS A 281 -18.40 17.69 -10.54
N LEU A 282 -19.44 17.13 -9.90
CA LEU A 282 -19.64 15.68 -9.84
C LEU A 282 -19.84 15.08 -11.23
N ILE A 283 -20.69 15.68 -12.05
CA ILE A 283 -20.97 15.21 -13.41
C ILE A 283 -19.70 15.28 -14.26
N ASN A 284 -18.98 16.39 -14.26
CA ASN A 284 -17.73 16.53 -15.02
C ASN A 284 -16.69 15.46 -14.62
N PHE A 285 -16.55 15.22 -13.32
CA PHE A 285 -15.68 14.15 -12.81
C PHE A 285 -16.13 12.76 -13.31
N GLU A 286 -17.43 12.46 -13.26
CA GLU A 286 -17.94 11.16 -13.71
C GLU A 286 -17.89 11.00 -15.24
N ILE A 287 -18.00 12.07 -16.01
CA ILE A 287 -17.79 12.06 -17.47
C ILE A 287 -16.35 11.62 -17.77
N GLN A 288 -15.36 12.23 -17.12
CA GLN A 288 -13.96 11.86 -17.28
C GLN A 288 -13.70 10.42 -16.82
N ASN A 289 -14.26 10.03 -15.68
CA ASN A 289 -14.14 8.67 -15.15
C ASN A 289 -14.79 7.63 -16.08
N HIS A 290 -15.95 7.93 -16.67
CA HIS A 290 -16.62 7.05 -17.63
C HIS A 290 -15.88 6.98 -18.96
N ALA A 291 -15.37 8.11 -19.48
CA ALA A 291 -14.54 8.13 -20.68
C ALA A 291 -13.27 7.29 -20.50
N ALA A 292 -12.63 7.36 -19.33
CA ALA A 292 -11.41 6.60 -19.04
C ALA A 292 -11.66 5.09 -18.81
N LYS A 293 -12.73 4.72 -18.09
CA LYS A 293 -12.99 3.33 -17.71
C LYS A 293 -13.85 2.58 -18.71
N ASN A 294 -14.83 3.26 -19.30
CA ASN A 294 -15.82 2.69 -20.22
C ASN A 294 -16.41 1.37 -19.70
N THR A 295 -16.90 1.39 -18.45
CA THR A 295 -17.49 0.21 -17.79
C THR A 295 -18.93 0.45 -17.37
N TYR A 296 -19.66 -0.66 -17.20
CA TYR A 296 -21.00 -0.69 -16.60
C TYR A 296 -21.12 0.18 -15.33
N TRP A 297 -20.20 0.03 -14.37
CA TRP A 297 -20.26 0.77 -13.10
C TRP A 297 -19.92 2.25 -13.25
N SER A 298 -19.05 2.62 -14.20
CA SER A 298 -18.79 4.03 -14.49
C SER A 298 -19.99 4.71 -15.16
N ALA A 299 -20.74 4.00 -16.01
CA ALA A 299 -21.98 4.50 -16.60
C ALA A 299 -23.06 4.70 -15.54
N ILE A 300 -23.20 3.77 -14.58
CA ILE A 300 -24.11 3.93 -13.43
C ILE A 300 -23.73 5.16 -12.61
N ALA A 301 -22.45 5.34 -12.28
CA ALA A 301 -22.02 6.47 -11.47
C ALA A 301 -22.34 7.82 -12.14
N LEU A 302 -22.14 7.91 -13.45
CA LEU A 302 -22.50 9.09 -14.23
C LEU A 302 -24.02 9.29 -14.33
N PHE A 303 -24.79 8.22 -14.53
CA PHE A 303 -26.24 8.27 -14.52
C PHE A 303 -26.77 8.78 -13.17
N ASP A 304 -26.26 8.22 -12.06
CA ASP A 304 -26.67 8.59 -10.71
C ASP A 304 -26.31 10.05 -10.38
N ALA A 305 -25.22 10.58 -10.96
CA ALA A 305 -24.85 12.00 -10.83
C ALA A 305 -25.86 12.93 -11.52
N TYR A 306 -26.25 12.61 -12.77
CA TYR A 306 -27.30 13.36 -13.49
C TYR A 306 -28.66 13.26 -12.79
N GLN A 307 -29.03 12.05 -12.35
CA GLN A 307 -30.25 11.81 -11.60
C GLN A 307 -30.29 12.70 -10.35
N ARG A 308 -29.20 12.73 -9.58
CA ARG A 308 -29.18 13.50 -8.33
C ARG A 308 -29.30 15.00 -8.56
N LYS A 309 -28.68 15.52 -9.63
CA LYS A 309 -28.84 16.92 -10.04
C LYS A 309 -30.30 17.23 -10.38
N ALA A 310 -30.93 16.36 -11.19
CA ALA A 310 -32.32 16.53 -11.61
C ALA A 310 -33.28 16.54 -10.41
N GLU A 311 -33.11 15.60 -9.47
CA GLU A 311 -33.90 15.50 -8.23
C GLU A 311 -33.78 16.76 -7.35
N GLU A 312 -32.56 17.22 -7.09
CA GLU A 312 -32.30 18.27 -6.09
C GLU A 312 -32.51 19.69 -6.65
N MET A 313 -32.38 19.85 -7.97
CA MET A 313 -32.61 21.14 -8.65
C MET A 313 -34.00 21.25 -9.28
N ASN A 314 -34.87 20.23 -9.12
CA ASN A 314 -36.17 20.14 -9.79
C ASN A 314 -36.07 20.36 -11.32
N GLN A 315 -35.05 19.77 -11.94
CA GLN A 315 -34.79 19.90 -13.37
C GLN A 315 -35.29 18.68 -14.14
N PRO A 316 -35.76 18.85 -15.39
CA PRO A 316 -36.12 17.71 -16.23
C PRO A 316 -34.91 16.81 -16.50
N ALA A 317 -35.16 15.51 -16.61
CA ALA A 317 -34.11 14.53 -16.88
C ALA A 317 -33.43 14.79 -18.25
N PRO A 318 -32.10 14.99 -18.28
CA PRO A 318 -31.38 15.21 -19.55
C PRO A 318 -31.41 13.99 -20.47
N ALA A 319 -31.45 14.22 -21.79
CA ALA A 319 -31.44 13.14 -22.80
C ALA A 319 -30.22 12.21 -22.71
N VAL A 320 -29.10 12.70 -22.15
CA VAL A 320 -27.90 11.88 -21.88
C VAL A 320 -28.24 10.68 -20.99
N MET A 321 -29.22 10.79 -20.08
CA MET A 321 -29.62 9.67 -19.22
C MET A 321 -30.20 8.49 -20.01
N ASP A 322 -30.91 8.72 -21.13
CA ASP A 322 -31.39 7.64 -22.00
C ASP A 322 -30.23 6.92 -22.70
N THR A 323 -29.25 7.70 -23.17
CA THR A 323 -28.05 7.14 -23.82
C THR A 323 -27.25 6.27 -22.84
N LEU A 324 -27.09 6.73 -21.60
CA LEU A 324 -26.44 5.97 -20.53
C LEU A 324 -27.23 4.73 -20.16
N LEU A 325 -28.56 4.83 -20.05
CA LEU A 325 -29.39 3.67 -19.74
C LEU A 325 -29.32 2.61 -20.85
N THR A 326 -29.29 3.03 -22.12
CA THR A 326 -29.10 2.14 -23.27
C THR A 326 -27.74 1.45 -23.21
N TYR A 327 -26.68 2.20 -22.91
CA TYR A 327 -25.35 1.64 -22.69
C TYR A 327 -25.33 0.64 -21.53
N ILE A 328 -25.91 0.98 -20.38
CA ILE A 328 -25.99 0.12 -19.19
C ILE A 328 -26.69 -1.20 -19.53
N LYS A 329 -27.79 -1.15 -20.29
CA LYS A 329 -28.53 -2.34 -20.72
C LYS A 329 -27.73 -3.24 -21.67
N LYS A 330 -26.97 -2.65 -22.59
CA LYS A 330 -26.12 -3.40 -23.52
C LYS A 330 -24.95 -4.11 -22.83
N ASN A 331 -24.53 -3.63 -21.66
CA ASN A 331 -23.30 -4.06 -20.99
C ASN A 331 -23.51 -4.76 -19.63
N TYR A 332 -24.75 -5.05 -19.20
CA TYR A 332 -24.95 -5.93 -18.04
C TYR A 332 -24.73 -7.39 -18.42
N ASN A 333 -24.12 -8.15 -17.51
CA ASN A 333 -23.77 -9.56 -17.75
C ASN A 333 -24.34 -10.51 -16.69
N ASN A 334 -25.04 -10.01 -15.68
CA ASN A 334 -25.58 -10.84 -14.59
C ASN A 334 -26.91 -10.28 -14.05
N PRO A 335 -27.69 -11.09 -13.30
CA PRO A 335 -28.99 -10.68 -12.77
C PRO A 335 -28.93 -9.44 -11.86
N MET A 336 -27.85 -9.25 -11.10
CA MET A 336 -27.68 -8.07 -10.24
C MET A 336 -27.56 -6.79 -11.08
N GLN A 337 -26.76 -6.81 -12.15
CA GLN A 337 -26.63 -5.69 -13.06
C GLN A 337 -27.90 -5.44 -13.88
N ARG A 338 -28.66 -6.49 -14.21
CA ARG A 338 -30.00 -6.30 -14.80
C ARG A 338 -30.93 -5.55 -13.84
N PHE A 339 -30.93 -5.93 -12.56
CA PHE A 339 -31.71 -5.24 -11.53
C PHE A 339 -31.29 -3.78 -11.33
N GLU A 340 -29.99 -3.50 -11.29
CA GLU A 340 -29.48 -2.13 -11.21
C GLU A 340 -29.93 -1.28 -12.42
N ALA A 341 -29.94 -1.85 -13.64
CA ALA A 341 -30.45 -1.17 -14.84
C ALA A 341 -31.97 -0.91 -14.77
N ALA A 342 -32.74 -1.90 -14.31
CA ALA A 342 -34.19 -1.79 -14.17
C ALA A 342 -34.59 -0.71 -13.16
N THR A 343 -33.93 -0.66 -11.99
CA THR A 343 -34.18 0.38 -10.99
C THR A 343 -33.86 1.78 -11.50
N ARG A 344 -32.82 1.97 -12.33
CA ARG A 344 -32.51 3.26 -12.96
C ARG A 344 -33.55 3.66 -14.01
N LYS A 345 -34.11 2.70 -14.76
CA LYS A 345 -35.22 2.96 -15.68
C LYS A 345 -36.45 3.50 -14.92
N ILE A 346 -36.81 2.86 -13.80
CA ILE A 346 -37.91 3.31 -12.94
C ILE A 346 -37.66 4.73 -12.44
N LYS A 347 -36.45 5.00 -11.94
CA LYS A 347 -36.03 6.33 -11.47
C LYS A 347 -36.10 7.41 -12.56
N LEU A 348 -35.70 7.07 -13.80
CA LEU A 348 -35.80 7.99 -14.93
C LEU A 348 -37.25 8.33 -15.27
N SER A 349 -38.15 7.33 -15.30
CA SER A 349 -39.57 7.56 -15.55
C SER A 349 -40.25 8.33 -14.40
N LEU A 350 -39.83 8.13 -13.15
CA LEU A 350 -40.26 8.94 -12.01
C LEU A 350 -39.88 10.42 -12.18
N LEU A 351 -38.65 10.71 -12.64
CA LEU A 351 -38.21 12.08 -12.93
C LEU A 351 -39.02 12.75 -14.06
N ARG A 352 -39.59 11.95 -14.97
CA ARG A 352 -40.43 12.42 -16.07
C ARG A 352 -41.91 12.49 -15.73
N ASN A 353 -42.29 12.14 -14.49
CA ASN A 353 -43.67 12.01 -14.06
C ASN A 353 -44.51 11.02 -14.90
N GLU A 354 -43.87 9.98 -15.45
CA GLU A 354 -44.51 8.93 -16.25
C GLU A 354 -45.11 7.82 -15.34
N LEU A 355 -46.06 8.20 -14.47
CA LEU A 355 -46.52 7.33 -13.38
C LEU A 355 -47.15 5.99 -13.84
N SER A 356 -47.76 5.95 -15.03
CA SER A 356 -48.29 4.72 -15.63
C SER A 356 -47.17 3.73 -15.96
N ILE A 357 -46.12 4.20 -16.64
CA ILE A 357 -44.93 3.42 -17.01
C ILE A 357 -44.22 2.94 -15.74
N VAL A 358 -44.07 3.81 -14.74
CA VAL A 358 -43.46 3.45 -13.44
C VAL A 358 -44.20 2.28 -12.79
N ARG A 359 -45.54 2.31 -12.80
CA ARG A 359 -46.37 1.24 -12.23
C ARG A 359 -46.13 -0.10 -12.94
N GLU A 360 -46.09 -0.10 -14.25
CA GLU A 360 -45.84 -1.32 -15.04
C GLU A 360 -44.46 -1.91 -14.74
N LEU A 361 -43.42 -1.06 -14.71
CA LEU A 361 -42.07 -1.48 -14.39
C LEU A 361 -41.93 -2.03 -12.96
N LEU A 362 -42.61 -1.41 -11.99
CA LEU A 362 -42.63 -1.90 -10.61
C LEU A 362 -43.30 -3.27 -10.50
N ILE A 363 -44.42 -3.49 -11.21
CA ILE A 363 -45.10 -4.79 -11.24
C ILE A 363 -44.19 -5.86 -11.86
N GLU A 364 -43.50 -5.54 -12.96
CA GLU A 364 -42.53 -6.43 -13.58
C GLU A 364 -41.41 -6.82 -12.60
N GLN A 365 -40.83 -5.84 -11.89
CA GLN A 365 -39.78 -6.11 -10.90
C GLN A 365 -40.30 -6.92 -9.70
N CYS A 366 -41.52 -6.68 -9.23
CA CYS A 366 -42.15 -7.51 -8.21
C CYS A 366 -42.28 -8.96 -8.68
N LYS A 367 -42.74 -9.18 -9.92
CA LYS A 367 -42.86 -10.53 -10.50
C LYS A 367 -41.51 -11.25 -10.58
N GLU A 368 -40.46 -10.55 -11.01
CA GLU A 368 -39.10 -11.11 -11.07
C GLU A 368 -38.54 -11.51 -9.69
N LYS A 369 -39.07 -10.94 -8.61
CA LYS A 369 -38.62 -11.19 -7.22
C LYS A 369 -39.53 -12.13 -6.44
N ILE A 370 -40.62 -12.63 -7.04
CA ILE A 370 -41.48 -13.64 -6.41
C ILE A 370 -40.63 -14.87 -6.04
N LEU A 371 -40.77 -15.33 -4.78
CA LEU A 371 -40.04 -16.49 -4.22
C LEU A 371 -38.51 -16.35 -4.16
N VAL A 372 -37.96 -15.14 -4.36
CA VAL A 372 -36.52 -14.88 -4.21
C VAL A 372 -36.22 -14.40 -2.79
N ASN A 373 -35.23 -15.01 -2.14
CA ASN A 373 -34.74 -14.56 -0.83
C ASN A 373 -33.62 -13.51 -0.99
N ASP A 374 -33.98 -12.31 -1.45
CA ASP A 374 -33.08 -11.16 -1.65
C ASP A 374 -33.65 -9.91 -1.01
N SER A 375 -33.43 -9.78 0.31
CA SER A 375 -33.94 -8.68 1.13
C SER A 375 -33.53 -7.31 0.58
N HIS A 376 -32.29 -7.17 0.13
CA HIS A 376 -31.77 -5.91 -0.40
C HIS A 376 -32.55 -5.43 -1.63
N SER A 377 -32.83 -6.32 -2.60
CA SER A 377 -33.61 -5.94 -3.77
C SER A 377 -35.06 -5.63 -3.42
N ILE A 378 -35.66 -6.38 -2.50
CA ILE A 378 -37.04 -6.17 -2.04
C ILE A 378 -37.18 -4.81 -1.36
N ASP A 379 -36.27 -4.46 -0.45
CA ASP A 379 -36.27 -3.16 0.23
C ASP A 379 -36.14 -2.00 -0.76
N ARG A 380 -35.28 -2.13 -1.77
CA ARG A 380 -35.14 -1.10 -2.81
C ARG A 380 -36.41 -0.92 -3.65
N ILE A 381 -37.10 -2.01 -4.00
CA ILE A 381 -38.38 -1.92 -4.72
C ILE A 381 -39.44 -1.24 -3.84
N ASN A 382 -39.50 -1.60 -2.55
CA ASN A 382 -40.44 -1.00 -1.60
C ASN A 382 -40.24 0.53 -1.48
N ILE A 383 -38.98 0.99 -1.44
CA ILE A 383 -38.66 2.42 -1.45
C ILE A 383 -39.18 3.09 -2.74
N LEU A 384 -38.98 2.48 -3.92
CA LEU A 384 -39.48 3.04 -5.18
C LEU A 384 -41.01 3.08 -5.25
N ILE A 385 -41.70 2.08 -4.69
CA ILE A 385 -43.16 2.07 -4.56
C ILE A 385 -43.62 3.22 -3.67
N ALA A 386 -42.95 3.45 -2.53
CA ALA A 386 -43.28 4.55 -1.63
C ALA A 386 -43.12 5.92 -2.30
N VAL A 387 -42.01 6.14 -3.02
CA VAL A 387 -41.76 7.38 -3.77
C VAL A 387 -42.84 7.62 -4.83
N ASN A 388 -43.21 6.59 -5.59
CA ASN A 388 -44.27 6.69 -6.60
C ASN A 388 -45.64 7.06 -5.99
N ARG A 389 -45.95 6.55 -4.79
CA ARG A 389 -47.20 6.90 -4.10
C ARG A 389 -47.20 8.35 -3.63
N GLN A 390 -46.07 8.84 -3.11
CA GLN A 390 -45.94 10.21 -2.65
C GLN A 390 -46.14 11.20 -3.80
N GLN A 391 -45.45 10.99 -4.93
CA GLN A 391 -45.62 11.84 -6.12
C GLN A 391 -47.06 11.87 -6.63
N LYS A 392 -47.79 10.75 -6.56
CA LYS A 392 -49.20 10.71 -6.94
C LYS A 392 -50.08 11.61 -6.07
N VAL A 393 -49.81 11.66 -4.76
CA VAL A 393 -50.55 12.52 -3.82
C VAL A 393 -50.27 14.00 -4.11
N ASP A 394 -49.05 14.36 -4.46
CA ASP A 394 -48.67 15.75 -4.76
C ASP A 394 -49.21 16.27 -6.11
N THR A 395 -49.68 15.37 -6.99
CA THR A 395 -50.24 15.70 -8.32
C THR A 395 -51.78 15.73 -8.40
N ILE A 396 -52.47 15.41 -7.30
CA ILE A 396 -53.94 15.46 -7.15
C ILE A 396 -54.27 16.70 -6.33
#